data_AF-A0A6J6NFU6-F1
#
_entry.id   AF-A0A6J6NFU6-F1
#
_cell.length_a   1.000
_cell.length_b   1.000
_cell.length_c   1.000
_cell.angle_alpha   90.00
_cell.angle_beta   90.00
_cell.angle_gamma   90.00
#
_symmetry.space_group_name_H-M   'P 1'
#
loop_
_entity.id
_entity.type
_entity.pdbx_description
1 polymer ?
#
loop_
_entity_poly.entity_id
_entity_poly.type
_entity_poly.pdbx_seq_one_letter_code
_entity_poly.pdbx_strand_id
1 'polypeptide(L)'
;MKLTGAKIKLVQQCSGIDGMWGLRAENSDISIPIAKKLGDEINRANGEVVAGDCHLANTAINEQTGKVPQHPIQVVARAYGIAIEEGTR
;
A
#
# COMPACT_ATOMS: atom_id res chain seq x y z
N MET A 1 -14.58 -4.95 2.10
CA MET A 1 -14.01 -5.71 0.95
C MET A 1 -14.31 -7.21 1.00
N LYS A 2 -14.18 -7.94 2.12
CA LYS A 2 -14.46 -9.40 2.13
C LYS A 2 -15.88 -9.77 1.66
N LEU A 3 -16.86 -8.92 1.99
CA LEU A 3 -18.26 -9.09 1.58
C LEU A 3 -18.53 -8.80 0.09
N THR A 4 -17.57 -8.25 -0.66
CA THR A 4 -17.73 -7.99 -2.10
C THR A 4 -17.42 -9.22 -2.95
N GLY A 5 -17.14 -10.38 -2.34
CA GLY A 5 -16.69 -11.60 -3.02
C GLY A 5 -15.20 -11.63 -3.38
N ALA A 6 -14.44 -10.57 -3.06
CA ALA A 6 -13.00 -10.51 -3.30
C ALA A 6 -12.23 -11.47 -2.38
N LYS A 7 -11.26 -12.20 -2.94
CA LYS A 7 -10.27 -12.96 -2.17
C LYS A 7 -9.21 -12.01 -1.63
N ILE A 8 -9.11 -11.89 -0.31
CA ILE A 8 -8.19 -10.94 0.35
C ILE A 8 -7.07 -11.72 1.01
N LYS A 9 -5.83 -11.33 0.70
CA LYS A 9 -4.64 -11.72 1.46
C LYS A 9 -4.17 -10.52 2.27
N LEU A 10 -4.13 -10.69 3.59
CA LEU A 10 -3.66 -9.65 4.50
C LEU A 10 -2.13 -9.64 4.54
N VAL A 11 -1.54 -8.46 4.44
CA VAL A 11 -0.10 -8.22 4.61
C VAL A 11 0.06 -7.33 5.83
N GLN A 12 0.57 -7.89 6.93
CA GLN A 12 0.73 -7.19 8.22
C GLN A 12 2.21 -6.88 8.44
N GLN A 13 2.76 -5.93 7.68
CA GLN A 13 4.15 -5.54 7.77
C GLN A 13 4.29 -4.01 7.82
N CYS A 14 5.21 -3.52 8.65
CA CYS A 14 5.47 -2.09 8.78
C CYS A 14 6.02 -1.51 7.47
N SER A 15 5.56 -0.32 7.09
CA SER A 15 6.08 0.42 5.92
C SER A 15 7.43 1.09 6.16
N GLY A 16 7.84 1.23 7.43
CA GLY A 16 9.09 1.90 7.80
C GLY A 16 9.10 3.41 7.54
N ILE A 17 7.97 4.00 7.14
CA ILE A 17 7.96 5.40 6.66
C ILE A 17 7.73 6.42 7.78
N ASP A 18 7.02 6.06 8.84
CA ASP A 18 6.64 6.97 9.93
C ASP A 18 7.22 6.52 11.28
N GLY A 19 7.28 7.44 12.25
CA GLY A 19 7.74 7.22 13.61
C GLY A 19 9.17 7.70 13.88
N MET A 20 9.71 7.24 15.03
CA MET A 20 11.05 7.61 15.52
C MET A 20 12.16 7.27 14.51
N TRP A 21 12.01 6.15 13.82
CA TRP A 21 12.93 5.65 12.78
C TRP A 21 12.32 5.70 11.37
N GLY A 22 11.32 6.59 11.16
CA GLY A 22 10.67 6.78 9.87
C GLY A 22 11.64 7.27 8.79
N LEU A 23 11.19 7.23 7.53
CA LEU A 23 12.00 7.56 6.36
C LEU A 23 12.45 9.02 6.40
N ARG A 24 13.72 9.20 6.80
CA ARG A 24 14.47 10.45 6.81
C ARG A 24 15.89 10.16 6.33
N ALA A 25 16.62 11.19 5.91
CA ALA A 25 17.98 11.02 5.40
C ALA A 25 18.88 10.28 6.40
N GLU A 26 18.72 10.59 7.69
CA GLU A 26 19.50 10.04 8.80
C GLU A 26 19.12 8.61 9.18
N ASN A 27 17.94 8.14 8.77
CA ASN A 27 17.37 6.83 9.16
C ASN A 27 17.20 5.88 7.97
N SER A 28 17.67 6.26 6.78
CA SER A 28 17.42 5.55 5.53
C SER A 28 17.93 4.10 5.54
N ASP A 29 19.04 3.86 6.23
CA ASP A 29 19.63 2.54 6.47
C ASP A 29 18.75 1.62 7.33
N ILE A 30 17.86 2.17 8.15
CA ILE A 30 16.90 1.43 8.98
C ILE A 30 15.54 1.32 8.28
N SER A 31 15.03 2.43 7.74
CA SER A 31 13.67 2.51 7.19
C SER A 31 13.53 1.75 5.87
N ILE A 32 14.50 1.84 4.96
CA ILE A 32 14.41 1.22 3.62
C ILE A 32 14.38 -0.31 3.72
N PRO A 33 15.22 -0.99 4.53
CA PRO A 33 15.10 -2.44 4.71
C PRO A 33 13.75 -2.88 5.27
N ILE A 34 13.11 -2.08 6.13
CA ILE A 34 11.76 -2.37 6.64
C ILE A 34 10.73 -2.26 5.53
N ALA A 35 10.77 -1.17 4.76
CA ALA A 35 9.92 -0.96 3.59
C ALA A 35 10.09 -2.09 2.55
N LYS A 36 11.33 -2.54 2.31
CA LYS A 36 11.62 -3.65 1.39
C LYS A 36 10.95 -4.95 1.82
N LYS A 37 10.93 -5.26 3.13
CA LYS A 37 10.20 -6.45 3.65
C LYS A 37 8.71 -6.37 3.34
N LEU A 38 8.10 -5.19 3.50
CA LEU A 38 6.71 -4.94 3.11
C LEU A 38 6.51 -5.19 1.61
N GLY A 39 7.37 -4.62 0.77
CA GLY A 39 7.31 -4.79 -0.69
C GLY A 39 7.43 -6.27 -1.11
N ASP A 40 8.38 -6.99 -0.53
CA ASP A 40 8.59 -8.42 -0.78
C ASP A 40 7.35 -9.26 -0.39
N GLU A 41 6.69 -8.94 0.72
CA GLU A 41 5.43 -9.60 1.13
C GLU A 41 4.26 -9.29 0.20
N ILE A 42 4.11 -8.03 -0.24
CA ILE A 42 3.07 -7.62 -1.19
C ILE A 42 3.26 -8.32 -2.53
N ASN A 43 4.49 -8.39 -3.03
CA ASN A 43 4.81 -9.07 -4.28
C ASN A 43 4.53 -10.58 -4.19
N ARG A 44 4.92 -11.21 -3.08
CA ARG A 44 4.62 -12.62 -2.80
C ARG A 44 3.13 -12.90 -2.55
N ALA A 45 2.36 -11.93 -2.07
CA ALA A 45 0.91 -12.05 -1.97
C ALA A 45 0.25 -12.15 -3.35
N ASN A 46 0.90 -11.59 -4.39
CA ASN A 46 0.52 -11.69 -5.79
C ASN A 46 -0.96 -11.34 -6.07
N GLY A 47 -1.44 -10.27 -5.44
CA GLY A 47 -2.78 -9.72 -5.68
C GLY A 47 -2.81 -8.79 -6.88
N GLU A 48 -3.96 -8.74 -7.56
CA GLU A 48 -4.26 -7.84 -8.68
C GLU A 48 -4.36 -6.37 -8.24
N VAL A 49 -4.87 -6.14 -7.03
CA VAL A 49 -5.02 -4.81 -6.43
C VAL A 49 -4.32 -4.80 -5.08
N VAL A 50 -3.55 -3.75 -4.81
CA VAL A 50 -3.03 -3.45 -3.48
C VAL A 50 -3.89 -2.33 -2.89
N ALA A 51 -4.44 -2.57 -1.70
CA ALA A 51 -5.25 -1.58 -1.00
C ALA A 51 -4.56 -1.14 0.28
N GLY A 52 -4.44 0.18 0.47
CA GLY A 52 -3.85 0.80 1.65
C GLY A 52 -4.49 2.15 1.93
N ASP A 53 -4.83 2.41 3.18
CA ASP A 53 -5.55 3.61 3.63
C ASP A 53 -4.62 4.79 3.97
N CYS A 54 -3.40 4.49 4.43
CA CYS A 54 -2.41 5.50 4.78
C CYS A 54 -1.60 5.97 3.56
N HIS A 55 -1.70 7.26 3.22
CA HIS A 55 -0.93 7.87 2.12
C HIS A 55 0.58 7.70 2.27
N LEU A 56 1.13 7.86 3.49
CA LEU A 56 2.56 7.67 3.73
C LEU A 56 2.96 6.22 3.46
N ALA A 57 2.25 5.24 4.02
CA ALA A 57 2.54 3.83 3.78
C ALA A 57 2.42 3.47 2.29
N ASN A 58 1.47 4.09 1.58
CA ASN A 58 1.28 3.89 0.15
C ASN A 58 2.48 4.37 -0.68
N THR A 59 3.18 5.43 -0.26
CA THR A 59 4.44 5.85 -0.89
C THR A 59 5.49 4.76 -0.78
N ALA A 60 5.71 4.20 0.42
CA ALA A 60 6.65 3.09 0.61
C ALA A 60 6.24 1.86 -0.22
N ILE A 61 4.96 1.51 -0.28
CA ILE A 61 4.50 0.42 -1.13
C ILE A 61 4.82 0.69 -2.60
N ASN A 62 4.57 1.90 -3.08
CA ASN A 62 4.84 2.28 -4.46
C ASN A 62 6.32 2.20 -4.80
N GLU A 63 7.18 2.79 -3.97
CA GLU A 63 8.63 2.78 -4.17
C GLU A 63 9.22 1.36 -4.15
N GLN A 64 8.70 0.48 -3.29
CA GLN A 64 9.27 -0.86 -3.12
C GLN A 64 8.67 -1.91 -4.07
N THR A 65 7.51 -1.65 -4.67
CA THR A 65 6.81 -2.64 -5.53
C THR A 65 6.53 -2.15 -6.95
N GLY A 66 6.60 -0.84 -7.20
CA GLY A 66 6.13 -0.20 -8.43
C GLY A 66 4.59 -0.20 -8.59
N LYS A 67 3.84 -0.82 -7.67
CA LYS A 67 2.37 -0.86 -7.72
C LYS A 67 1.80 0.43 -7.14
N VAL A 68 0.70 0.92 -7.69
CA VAL A 68 -0.01 2.09 -7.14
C VAL A 68 -1.10 1.59 -6.19
N PRO A 69 -0.96 1.75 -4.86
CA PRO A 69 -1.98 1.32 -3.93
C PRO A 69 -3.24 2.18 -4.09
N GLN A 70 -4.40 1.56 -3.95
CA GLN A 70 -5.69 2.25 -3.95
C GLN A 70 -6.23 2.35 -2.54
N HIS A 71 -6.92 3.45 -2.22
CA HIS A 71 -7.61 3.52 -0.93
C HIS A 71 -8.73 2.46 -0.91
N PRO A 72 -8.93 1.72 0.19
CA PRO A 72 -9.99 0.71 0.30
C PRO A 72 -11.37 1.19 -0.15
N ILE A 73 -11.71 2.46 0.10
CA ILE A 73 -12.98 3.04 -0.33
C ILE A 73 -13.09 3.18 -1.85
N GLN A 74 -11.99 3.45 -2.56
CA GLN A 74 -11.96 3.53 -4.02
C GLN A 74 -12.17 2.13 -4.63
N VAL A 75 -11.58 1.11 -4.02
CA VAL A 75 -11.79 -0.29 -4.42
C VAL A 75 -13.26 -0.69 -4.27
N VAL A 76 -13.90 -0.29 -3.17
CA VAL A 76 -15.34 -0.51 -2.97
C VAL A 76 -16.17 0.29 -3.97
N ALA A 77 -15.91 1.58 -4.17
CA ALA A 77 -16.62 2.43 -5.12
C ALA A 77 -16.61 1.83 -6.54
N ARG A 78 -15.44 1.35 -7.00
CA ARG A 78 -15.28 0.66 -8.28
C ARG A 78 -16.16 -0.58 -8.39
N ALA A 79 -16.31 -1.35 -7.31
CA ALA A 79 -17.17 -2.54 -7.29
C ALA A 79 -18.66 -2.21 -7.41
N TYR A 80 -19.07 -1.01 -7.03
CA TYR A 80 -20.44 -0.50 -7.16
C TYR A 80 -20.67 0.28 -8.46
N GLY A 81 -19.69 0.36 -9.36
CA GLY A 81 -19.81 1.12 -10.61
C GLY A 81 -19.80 2.65 -10.42
N ILE A 82 -19.34 3.13 -9.26
CA ILE A 82 -19.18 4.56 -9.00
C ILE A 82 -17.92 5.04 -9.72
N ALA A 83 -18.04 6.13 -10.48
CA ALA A 83 -16.92 6.73 -11.20
C ALA A 83 -15.81 7.14 -10.22
N ILE A 84 -14.56 6.89 -10.63
CA ILE A 84 -13.39 7.27 -9.85
C ILE A 84 -13.09 8.74 -10.20
N GLU A 85 -12.94 9.61 -9.20
CA GLU A 85 -12.40 10.95 -9.44
C GLU A 85 -10.98 10.82 -10.00
N GLU A 86 -10.76 11.37 -11.19
CA GLU A 86 -9.41 11.61 -11.70
C GLU A 86 -8.80 12.75 -10.85
N GLY A 87 -8.12 12.38 -9.77
CA GLY A 87 -7.36 13.34 -8.99
C GLY A 87 -6.30 14.00 -9.88
N THR A 88 -6.39 15.32 -10.06
CA THR A 88 -5.32 16.14 -10.61
C THR A 88 -4.04 15.86 -9.81
N ARG A 89 -3.07 15.22 -10.47
CA ARG A 89 -1.70 15.12 -9.97
C ARG A 89 -0.99 16.45 -10.08
#